data_AF-J0DD88-F1
#
_entry.id   AF-J0DD88-F1
#
_cell.length_a   1.000
_cell.length_b   1.000
_cell.length_c   1.000
_cell.angle_alpha   90.00
_cell.angle_beta   90.00
_cell.angle_gamma   90.00
#
_symmetry.space_group_name_H-M   'P 1'
#
loop_
_entity.id
_entity.type
_entity.pdbx_description
1 polymer ?
#
loop_
_entity_poly.entity_id
_entity_poly.type
_entity_poly.pdbx_seq_one_letter_code
_entity_poly.pdbx_strand_id
1 'polypeptide(L)'
;MEREIPLPLRLELFSCVRRIAEHFLDSPSDQLRGLVNLLSSDVARVVTAVITERNCNLAGDAAMPSEVWCAIWQHLPFASRITVSHVCTSWRKTALACPLLWNDIKVTFWRREACYVGNAIGPDLATLGILLGRAAPAPTRLNIRIEKFDWHPRAGAFFHELLCTHALQIVYLRFSARGQAGGAAPMRDVLPLMHGLQHLRLSTTDFDLRIESFIRPGSRFACLRVLELDGIFFEEAASPDMFPHVEEVLIIVTQCPLTPVAVENMFRSCPKTTKLTAYLLAGWWNDHPPDALGLHTMTPCVASLRLHTLKLGIFSPGELYISRVLHFFQHERIPCLSVIFGYNSSHDALSIFSDLEKPDTLVFRARAGAKAIDSRGFSRQVLWDYGMPKEEAETLLARFAPSLTTLIADAQLFIRFSSPLSTPRLKSIVLRLLDASELPATTHPKVFQDLPAFRTLCLQLVDSCGLPRIANGRHRVDVAAVQALIEALPRRVEVLQLAQIKFKKQADRSPLELLRSRVGSVEAVSCDAEEHRLVVDVGGQMEQWGA
;
A
#
# COMPACT_ATOMS: atom_id res chain seq x y z
N MET A 1 -41.88 -8.38 28.69
CA MET A 1 -42.94 -8.26 27.68
C MET A 1 -42.95 -9.53 26.86
N GLU A 2 -43.80 -10.48 27.24
CA GLU A 2 -44.09 -11.65 26.42
C GLU A 2 -44.82 -11.17 25.17
N ARG A 3 -44.19 -11.29 24.00
CA ARG A 3 -44.83 -10.89 22.75
C ARG A 3 -45.72 -12.05 22.30
N GLU A 4 -47.03 -11.89 22.47
CA GLU A 4 -48.01 -12.83 21.95
C GLU A 4 -47.81 -13.06 20.45
N ILE A 5 -47.98 -14.33 20.04
CA ILE A 5 -47.93 -14.74 18.64
C ILE A 5 -49.07 -14.03 17.89
N PRO A 6 -48.79 -13.35 16.76
CA PRO A 6 -49.84 -12.69 15.99
C PRO A 6 -50.99 -13.63 15.67
N LEU A 7 -52.23 -13.19 15.92
CA LEU A 7 -53.44 -13.99 15.75
C LEU A 7 -53.52 -14.72 14.38
N PRO A 8 -53.12 -14.12 13.24
CA PRO A 8 -53.10 -14.81 11.94
C PRO A 8 -52.17 -16.03 11.93
N LEU A 9 -50.96 -15.92 12.49
CA LEU A 9 -50.01 -17.04 12.59
C LEU A 9 -50.56 -18.13 13.50
N ARG A 10 -51.23 -17.75 14.58
CA ARG A 10 -51.85 -18.69 15.51
C ARG A 10 -52.94 -19.51 14.83
N LEU A 11 -53.78 -18.87 14.01
CA LEU A 11 -54.85 -19.53 13.26
C LEU A 11 -54.33 -20.44 12.15
N GLU A 12 -53.30 -20.02 11.42
CA GLU A 12 -52.66 -20.82 10.36
C GLU A 12 -51.95 -22.05 10.94
N LEU A 13 -51.14 -21.87 12.01
CA LEU A 13 -50.49 -22.97 12.73
C LEU A 13 -51.53 -23.95 13.28
N PHE A 14 -52.63 -23.44 13.85
CA PHE A 14 -53.72 -24.28 14.36
C PHE A 14 -54.40 -25.08 13.23
N SER A 15 -54.64 -24.48 12.07
CA SER A 15 -55.19 -25.16 10.90
C SER A 15 -54.23 -26.23 10.34
N CYS A 16 -52.93 -25.96 10.34
CA CYS A 16 -51.89 -26.89 9.91
C CYS A 16 -51.80 -28.09 10.86
N VAL A 17 -51.72 -27.84 12.18
CA VAL A 17 -51.73 -28.90 13.21
C VAL A 17 -53.00 -29.73 13.14
N ARG A 18 -54.17 -29.09 12.91
CA ARG A 18 -55.45 -29.80 12.80
C ARG A 18 -55.50 -30.74 11.59
N ARG A 19 -55.11 -30.27 10.40
CA ARG A 19 -55.04 -31.11 9.17
C ARG A 19 -54.14 -32.33 9.36
N ILE A 20 -53.06 -32.15 10.11
CA ILE A 20 -52.08 -33.21 10.37
C ILE A 20 -52.61 -34.18 11.43
N ALA A 21 -53.26 -33.69 12.49
CA ALA A 21 -53.93 -34.52 13.48
C ALA A 21 -55.04 -35.39 12.86
N GLU A 22 -55.78 -34.84 11.90
CA GLU A 22 -56.79 -35.57 11.11
C GLU A 22 -56.14 -36.70 10.28
N HIS A 23 -54.95 -36.49 9.70
CA HIS A 23 -54.19 -37.53 9.00
C HIS A 23 -53.54 -38.58 9.92
N PHE A 24 -53.31 -38.23 11.19
CA PHE A 24 -52.62 -39.07 12.17
C PHE A 24 -53.48 -40.20 12.72
N LEU A 25 -54.81 -40.03 12.70
CA LEU A 25 -55.76 -41.01 13.22
C LEU A 25 -55.83 -42.29 12.37
N ASP A 26 -55.31 -42.26 11.14
CA ASP A 26 -55.51 -43.32 10.15
C ASP A 26 -54.21 -44.06 9.70
N SER A 27 -53.01 -43.69 10.18
CA SER A 27 -51.72 -44.15 9.59
C SER A 27 -50.75 -44.89 10.54
N PRO A 28 -50.08 -45.99 10.09
CA PRO A 28 -49.12 -46.79 10.88
C PRO A 28 -47.72 -46.15 11.06
N SER A 29 -46.96 -46.63 12.06
CA SER A 29 -45.85 -45.93 12.74
C SER A 29 -44.60 -45.57 11.93
N ASP A 30 -44.36 -46.13 10.74
CA ASP A 30 -43.19 -45.77 9.92
C ASP A 30 -43.40 -44.49 9.10
N GLN A 31 -44.66 -44.07 8.93
CA GLN A 31 -45.02 -42.83 8.23
C GLN A 31 -44.80 -41.57 9.09
N LEU A 32 -44.58 -41.74 10.39
CA LEU A 32 -44.39 -40.68 11.38
C LEU A 32 -43.19 -39.78 11.06
N ARG A 33 -42.07 -40.36 10.57
CA ARG A 33 -40.88 -39.57 10.24
C ARG A 33 -41.08 -38.71 8.97
N GLY A 34 -41.77 -39.25 7.97
CA GLY A 34 -42.15 -38.50 6.77
C GLY A 34 -43.12 -37.36 7.09
N LEU A 35 -44.08 -37.62 7.99
CA LEU A 35 -45.05 -36.64 8.46
C LEU A 35 -44.38 -35.53 9.30
N VAL A 36 -43.44 -35.86 10.18
CA VAL A 36 -42.67 -34.86 10.95
C VAL A 36 -41.86 -33.95 10.03
N ASN A 37 -41.28 -34.48 8.95
CA ASN A 37 -40.55 -33.69 7.97
C ASN A 37 -41.50 -32.79 7.15
N LEU A 38 -42.67 -33.31 6.75
CA LEU A 38 -43.71 -32.51 6.08
C LEU A 38 -44.24 -31.40 7.00
N LEU A 39 -44.53 -31.72 8.26
CA LEU A 39 -45.01 -30.77 9.27
C LEU A 39 -43.95 -29.69 9.55
N SER A 40 -42.69 -30.09 9.71
CA SER A 40 -41.59 -29.14 9.92
C SER A 40 -41.42 -28.23 8.70
N SER A 41 -41.56 -28.77 7.47
CA SER A 41 -41.49 -28.00 6.23
C SER A 41 -42.65 -27.01 6.10
N ASP A 42 -43.89 -27.43 6.37
CA ASP A 42 -45.06 -26.56 6.27
C ASP A 42 -45.09 -25.50 7.37
N VAL A 43 -44.76 -25.87 8.62
CA VAL A 43 -44.60 -24.91 9.71
C VAL A 43 -43.51 -23.89 9.37
N ALA A 44 -42.35 -24.33 8.86
CA ALA A 44 -41.29 -23.43 8.43
C ALA A 44 -41.77 -22.49 7.30
N ARG A 45 -42.54 -23.00 6.33
CA ARG A 45 -43.11 -22.20 5.24
C ARG A 45 -44.07 -21.12 5.75
N VAL A 46 -45.00 -21.48 6.64
CA VAL A 46 -45.99 -20.57 7.23
C VAL A 46 -45.33 -19.53 8.13
N VAL A 47 -44.43 -19.96 9.01
CA VAL A 47 -43.67 -19.07 9.89
C VAL A 47 -42.82 -18.11 9.06
N THR A 48 -42.16 -18.59 8.01
CA THR A 48 -41.37 -17.74 7.11
C THR A 48 -42.25 -16.71 6.42
N ALA A 49 -43.44 -17.08 5.94
CA ALA A 49 -44.38 -16.16 5.30
C ALA A 49 -44.81 -15.03 6.25
N VAL A 50 -45.23 -15.36 7.48
CA VAL A 50 -45.68 -14.35 8.45
C VAL A 50 -44.53 -13.48 8.97
N ILE A 51 -43.35 -14.06 9.24
CA ILE A 51 -42.17 -13.28 9.62
C ILE A 51 -41.78 -12.34 8.48
N THR A 52 -41.84 -12.80 7.22
CA THR A 52 -41.56 -11.97 6.04
C THR A 52 -42.54 -10.81 5.95
N GLU A 53 -43.84 -11.06 6.03
CA GLU A 53 -44.87 -10.01 5.99
C GLU A 53 -44.71 -9.00 7.12
N ARG A 54 -44.50 -9.47 8.35
CA ARG A 54 -44.25 -8.61 9.51
C ARG A 54 -42.98 -7.77 9.34
N ASN A 55 -41.89 -8.36 8.87
CA ASN A 55 -40.65 -7.64 8.64
C ASN A 55 -40.79 -6.64 7.49
N CYS A 56 -41.55 -6.94 6.44
CA CYS A 56 -41.87 -5.98 5.38
C CYS A 56 -42.62 -4.77 5.93
N ASN A 57 -43.64 -5.01 6.77
CA ASN A 57 -44.44 -3.94 7.37
C ASN A 57 -43.61 -3.09 8.36
N LEU A 58 -42.74 -3.70 9.16
CA LEU A 58 -41.85 -2.98 10.08
C LEU A 58 -40.69 -2.29 9.38
N ALA A 59 -40.21 -2.84 8.26
CA ALA A 59 -39.15 -2.25 7.47
C ALA A 59 -39.63 -1.03 6.69
N GLY A 60 -40.91 -0.93 6.30
CA GLY A 60 -41.43 0.21 5.52
C GLY A 60 -41.08 1.59 6.11
N ASP A 61 -41.17 1.72 7.43
CA ASP A 61 -40.91 3.00 8.14
C ASP A 61 -39.45 3.17 8.59
N ALA A 62 -38.65 2.11 8.59
CA ALA A 62 -37.27 2.08 9.11
C ALA A 62 -36.22 1.65 8.08
N ALA A 63 -36.62 1.40 6.83
CA ALA A 63 -35.72 0.94 5.78
C ALA A 63 -34.85 2.11 5.31
N MET A 64 -33.55 1.96 5.53
CA MET A 64 -32.59 2.85 4.86
C MET A 64 -32.71 2.70 3.34
N PRO A 65 -32.55 3.80 2.58
CA PRO A 65 -32.51 3.75 1.12
C PRO A 65 -31.48 2.74 0.61
N SER A 66 -31.76 2.16 -0.56
CA SER A 66 -30.90 1.18 -1.23
C SER A 66 -29.47 1.70 -1.41
N GLU A 67 -29.33 2.97 -1.74
CA GLU A 67 -28.08 3.68 -1.95
C GLU A 67 -27.23 3.73 -0.67
N VAL A 68 -27.88 3.95 0.47
CA VAL A 68 -27.22 3.98 1.78
C VAL A 68 -26.73 2.58 2.15
N TRP A 69 -27.53 1.54 1.92
CA TRP A 69 -27.08 0.16 2.09
C TRP A 69 -25.90 -0.18 1.19
N CYS A 70 -25.97 0.18 -0.09
CA CYS A 70 -24.88 -0.03 -1.03
C CYS A 70 -23.60 0.71 -0.59
N ALA A 71 -23.70 1.96 -0.13
CA ALA A 71 -22.56 2.71 0.41
C ALA A 71 -21.95 2.01 1.63
N ILE A 72 -22.77 1.54 2.57
CA ILE A 72 -22.31 0.77 3.73
C ILE A 72 -21.60 -0.51 3.27
N TRP A 73 -22.18 -1.24 2.32
CA TRP A 73 -21.65 -2.52 1.85
C TRP A 73 -20.35 -2.37 1.03
N GLN A 74 -20.11 -1.22 0.39
CA GLN A 74 -18.83 -0.95 -0.27
C GLN A 74 -17.65 -0.97 0.71
N HIS A 75 -17.87 -0.63 1.99
CA HIS A 75 -16.86 -0.71 3.03
C HIS A 75 -16.66 -2.12 3.59
N LEU A 76 -17.53 -3.07 3.26
CA LEU A 76 -17.40 -4.46 3.69
C LEU A 76 -16.40 -5.22 2.80
N PRO A 77 -15.65 -6.19 3.37
CA PRO A 77 -14.90 -7.16 2.57
C PRO A 77 -15.82 -7.91 1.59
N PHE A 78 -15.27 -8.34 0.45
CA PHE A 78 -16.07 -8.97 -0.62
C PHE A 78 -16.91 -10.18 -0.14
N ALA A 79 -16.33 -11.05 0.69
CA ALA A 79 -17.05 -12.20 1.27
C ALA A 79 -18.22 -11.77 2.18
N SER A 80 -18.06 -10.68 2.92
CA SER A 80 -19.12 -10.09 3.74
C SER A 80 -20.23 -9.50 2.89
N ARG A 81 -19.93 -8.92 1.72
CA ARG A 81 -20.96 -8.45 0.77
C ARG A 81 -21.83 -9.59 0.26
N ILE A 82 -21.22 -10.73 -0.09
CA ILE A 82 -21.97 -11.94 -0.47
C ILE A 82 -22.87 -12.38 0.68
N THR A 83 -22.31 -12.52 1.89
CA THR A 83 -23.08 -12.95 3.08
C THR A 83 -24.28 -12.05 3.34
N VAL A 84 -24.06 -10.74 3.32
CA VAL A 84 -25.11 -9.72 3.54
C VAL A 84 -26.16 -9.78 2.44
N SER A 85 -25.76 -9.96 1.17
CA SER A 85 -26.71 -10.11 0.07
C SER A 85 -27.59 -11.37 0.18
N HIS A 86 -27.28 -12.31 1.07
CA HIS A 86 -28.06 -13.52 1.32
C HIS A 86 -28.94 -13.45 2.58
N VAL A 87 -28.91 -12.34 3.33
CA VAL A 87 -29.73 -12.16 4.55
C VAL A 87 -31.24 -12.18 4.22
N CYS A 88 -31.64 -11.49 3.16
CA CYS A 88 -33.02 -11.52 2.67
C CYS A 88 -33.11 -11.25 1.16
N THR A 89 -34.26 -11.54 0.56
CA THR A 89 -34.51 -11.36 -0.88
C THR A 89 -34.41 -9.91 -1.33
N SER A 90 -34.85 -8.96 -0.50
CA SER A 90 -34.73 -7.52 -0.76
C SER A 90 -33.26 -7.10 -0.85
N TRP A 91 -32.44 -7.46 0.14
CA TRP A 91 -31.01 -7.13 0.15
C TRP A 91 -30.28 -7.78 -1.02
N ARG A 92 -30.67 -8.99 -1.40
CA ARG A 92 -30.15 -9.64 -2.61
C ARG A 92 -30.45 -8.83 -3.87
N LYS A 93 -31.70 -8.39 -4.05
CA LYS A 93 -32.11 -7.56 -5.19
C LYS A 93 -31.35 -6.24 -5.20
N THR A 94 -31.24 -5.57 -4.05
CA THR A 94 -30.47 -4.33 -3.88
C THR A 94 -29.01 -4.53 -4.27
N ALA A 95 -28.38 -5.61 -3.78
CA ALA A 95 -26.98 -5.89 -4.09
C ALA A 95 -26.78 -6.18 -5.58
N LEU A 96 -27.65 -6.98 -6.19
CA LEU A 96 -27.58 -7.31 -7.62
C LEU A 96 -27.86 -6.11 -8.53
N ALA A 97 -28.64 -5.13 -8.08
CA ALA A 97 -28.92 -3.90 -8.81
C ALA A 97 -27.79 -2.86 -8.72
N CYS A 98 -26.77 -3.07 -7.88
CA CYS A 98 -25.65 -2.15 -7.70
C CYS A 98 -24.32 -2.76 -8.18
N PRO A 99 -23.91 -2.51 -9.44
CA PRO A 99 -22.65 -3.02 -10.02
C PRO A 99 -21.39 -2.65 -9.21
N LEU A 100 -21.39 -1.50 -8.55
CA LEU A 100 -20.27 -1.01 -7.74
C LEU A 100 -19.92 -1.92 -6.56
N LEU A 101 -20.85 -2.78 -6.11
CA LEU A 101 -20.55 -3.76 -5.07
C LEU A 101 -19.68 -4.92 -5.58
N TRP A 102 -19.67 -5.14 -6.89
CA TRP A 102 -19.05 -6.28 -7.56
C TRP A 102 -17.82 -5.88 -8.39
N ASN A 103 -17.41 -4.61 -8.38
CA ASN A 103 -16.38 -4.09 -9.27
C ASN A 103 -14.93 -4.27 -8.77
N ASP A 104 -14.71 -4.79 -7.56
CA ASP A 104 -13.37 -5.20 -7.06
C ASP A 104 -13.35 -6.71 -6.91
N ILE A 105 -12.88 -7.38 -7.97
CA ILE A 105 -12.89 -8.83 -8.12
C ILE A 105 -11.49 -9.37 -7.89
N LYS A 106 -11.36 -10.25 -6.89
CA LYS A 106 -10.10 -10.96 -6.59
C LYS A 106 -10.33 -12.45 -6.71
N VAL A 107 -9.64 -13.09 -7.66
CA VAL A 107 -9.74 -14.53 -7.89
C VAL A 107 -8.35 -15.15 -7.82
N THR A 108 -8.23 -16.29 -7.15
CA THR A 108 -7.00 -17.07 -7.10
C THR A 108 -7.28 -18.51 -7.51
N PHE A 109 -6.57 -18.97 -8.53
CA PHE A 109 -6.65 -20.33 -9.05
C PHE A 109 -5.49 -21.16 -8.46
N TRP A 110 -5.80 -22.15 -7.61
CA TRP A 110 -4.79 -22.87 -6.80
C TRP A 110 -4.43 -24.29 -7.29
N ARG A 111 -5.23 -24.91 -8.18
CA ARG A 111 -5.03 -26.31 -8.63
C ARG A 111 -5.54 -26.56 -10.05
N ARG A 112 -4.95 -27.56 -10.74
CA ARG A 112 -5.44 -28.11 -12.03
C ARG A 112 -6.94 -28.44 -12.01
N GLU A 113 -7.41 -29.08 -10.93
CA GLU A 113 -8.80 -29.52 -10.77
C GLU A 113 -9.80 -28.36 -10.62
N ALA A 114 -9.34 -27.18 -10.19
CA ALA A 114 -10.21 -26.04 -9.89
C ALA A 114 -10.82 -25.41 -11.15
N CYS A 115 -10.21 -25.63 -12.32
CA CYS A 115 -10.68 -25.11 -13.59
C CYS A 115 -11.24 -26.19 -14.52
N TYR A 116 -11.11 -27.47 -14.15
CA TYR A 116 -11.58 -28.56 -14.98
C TYR A 116 -11.83 -29.83 -14.15
N VAL A 117 -13.06 -30.33 -14.20
CA VAL A 117 -13.42 -31.66 -13.70
C VAL A 117 -14.06 -32.42 -14.87
N GLY A 118 -13.33 -33.38 -15.45
CA GLY A 118 -13.82 -34.17 -16.58
C GLY A 118 -13.85 -33.38 -17.90
N ASN A 119 -15.03 -33.00 -18.40
CA ASN A 119 -15.21 -32.18 -19.61
C ASN A 119 -15.78 -30.77 -19.33
N ALA A 120 -15.99 -30.43 -18.05
CA ALA A 120 -16.69 -29.22 -17.64
C ALA A 120 -15.72 -28.12 -17.17
N ILE A 121 -16.11 -26.87 -17.41
CA ILE A 121 -15.44 -25.68 -16.86
C ILE A 121 -15.53 -25.74 -15.33
N GLY A 122 -14.39 -25.57 -14.67
CA GLY A 122 -14.33 -25.60 -13.21
C GLY A 122 -15.10 -24.45 -12.56
N PRO A 123 -15.56 -24.63 -11.31
CA PRO A 123 -16.46 -23.70 -10.64
C PRO A 123 -15.88 -22.29 -10.48
N ASP A 124 -14.56 -22.15 -10.39
CA ASP A 124 -13.89 -20.85 -10.20
C ASP A 124 -14.01 -19.96 -11.44
N LEU A 125 -13.79 -20.53 -12.63
CA LEU A 125 -13.93 -19.80 -13.91
C LEU A 125 -15.39 -19.42 -14.18
N ALA A 126 -16.32 -20.33 -13.90
CA ALA A 126 -17.75 -20.04 -13.99
C ALA A 126 -18.16 -18.91 -13.02
N THR A 127 -17.63 -18.93 -11.80
CA THR A 127 -17.85 -17.87 -10.80
C THR A 127 -17.30 -16.53 -11.27
N LEU A 128 -16.09 -16.50 -11.84
CA LEU A 128 -15.52 -15.29 -12.43
C LEU A 128 -16.44 -14.71 -13.51
N GLY A 129 -17.03 -15.57 -14.36
CA GLY A 129 -17.99 -15.15 -15.38
C GLY A 129 -19.23 -14.47 -14.81
N ILE A 130 -19.80 -15.04 -13.75
CA ILE A 130 -20.95 -14.45 -13.04
C ILE A 130 -20.57 -13.09 -12.43
N LEU A 131 -19.38 -12.99 -11.83
CA LEU A 131 -18.94 -11.75 -11.18
C LEU A 131 -18.67 -10.64 -12.20
N LEU A 132 -18.00 -10.95 -13.30
CA LEU A 132 -17.77 -9.99 -14.39
C LEU A 132 -19.08 -9.56 -15.04
N GLY A 133 -20.03 -10.47 -15.25
CA GLY A 133 -21.37 -10.15 -15.72
C GLY A 133 -22.11 -9.16 -14.80
N ARG A 134 -21.96 -9.31 -13.47
CA ARG A 134 -22.56 -8.38 -12.49
C ARG A 134 -21.85 -7.03 -12.42
N ALA A 135 -20.53 -7.01 -12.63
CA ALA A 135 -19.74 -5.80 -12.65
C ALA A 135 -19.82 -5.03 -13.97
N ALA A 136 -20.33 -5.67 -15.04
CA ALA A 136 -20.28 -5.17 -16.41
C ALA A 136 -20.76 -3.74 -16.64
N PRO A 137 -21.70 -3.14 -15.88
CA PRO A 137 -22.05 -1.73 -16.08
C PRO A 137 -21.09 -0.71 -15.44
N ALA A 138 -20.07 -1.16 -14.69
CA ALA A 138 -19.18 -0.29 -13.92
C ALA A 138 -17.68 -0.57 -14.21
N PRO A 139 -16.82 0.45 -14.03
CA PRO A 139 -15.37 0.28 -14.09
C PRO A 139 -14.91 -0.79 -13.09
N THR A 140 -14.28 -1.84 -13.62
CA THR A 140 -13.90 -3.05 -12.88
C THR A 140 -12.41 -3.06 -12.58
N ARG A 141 -12.09 -3.39 -11.32
CA ARG A 141 -10.76 -3.72 -10.82
C ARG A 141 -10.66 -5.22 -10.69
N LEU A 142 -9.79 -5.82 -11.50
CA LEU A 142 -9.63 -7.26 -11.59
C LEU A 142 -8.25 -7.68 -11.08
N ASN A 143 -8.22 -8.55 -10.09
CA ASN A 143 -7.01 -9.17 -9.57
C ASN A 143 -7.09 -10.68 -9.77
N ILE A 144 -6.26 -11.19 -10.67
CA ILE A 144 -6.16 -12.60 -11.01
C ILE A 144 -4.81 -13.10 -10.53
N ARG A 145 -4.83 -14.14 -9.69
CA ARG A 145 -3.65 -14.88 -9.28
C ARG A 145 -3.79 -16.33 -9.71
N ILE A 146 -2.76 -16.87 -10.35
CA ILE A 146 -2.73 -18.23 -10.86
C ILE A 146 -1.53 -18.91 -10.19
N GLU A 147 -1.77 -19.97 -9.43
CA GLU A 147 -0.72 -20.74 -8.75
C GLU A 147 -0.57 -22.14 -9.35
N LYS A 148 0.66 -22.49 -9.79
CA LYS A 148 1.06 -23.85 -10.19
C LYS A 148 0.08 -24.48 -11.18
N PHE A 149 -0.22 -23.77 -12.25
CA PHE A 149 -1.35 -24.06 -13.11
C PHE A 149 -0.93 -24.35 -14.56
N ASP A 150 -1.23 -25.56 -15.04
CA ASP A 150 -1.14 -25.89 -16.46
C ASP A 150 -2.52 -25.70 -17.09
N TRP A 151 -2.63 -24.72 -17.98
CA TRP A 151 -3.89 -24.46 -18.69
C TRP A 151 -4.28 -25.66 -19.55
N HIS A 152 -5.42 -26.28 -19.23
CA HIS A 152 -6.11 -27.08 -20.23
C HIS A 152 -6.55 -26.14 -21.38
N PRO A 153 -6.32 -26.48 -22.66
CA PRO A 153 -6.59 -25.57 -23.78
C PRO A 153 -8.02 -25.00 -23.78
N ARG A 154 -9.02 -25.82 -23.41
CA ARG A 154 -10.41 -25.36 -23.30
C ARG A 154 -10.64 -24.34 -22.16
N ALA A 155 -10.00 -24.53 -21.02
CA ALA A 155 -10.10 -23.58 -19.91
C ALA A 155 -9.43 -22.26 -20.27
N GLY A 156 -8.29 -22.31 -20.98
CA GLY A 156 -7.61 -21.13 -21.51
C GLY A 156 -8.47 -20.37 -22.53
N ALA A 157 -9.11 -21.09 -23.45
CA ALA A 157 -10.03 -20.51 -24.42
C ALA A 157 -11.25 -19.85 -23.75
N PHE A 158 -11.86 -20.51 -22.77
CA PHE A 158 -12.98 -19.94 -22.01
C PHE A 158 -12.56 -18.71 -21.21
N PHE A 159 -11.42 -18.75 -20.54
CA PHE A 159 -10.87 -17.60 -19.81
C PHE A 159 -10.59 -16.42 -20.75
N HIS A 160 -10.00 -16.69 -21.92
CA HIS A 160 -9.77 -15.70 -22.96
C HIS A 160 -11.09 -15.07 -23.44
N GLU A 161 -12.08 -15.88 -23.82
CA GLU A 161 -13.41 -15.41 -24.24
C GLU A 161 -14.07 -14.53 -23.17
N LEU A 162 -14.00 -14.97 -21.91
CA LEU A 162 -14.55 -14.24 -20.79
C LEU A 162 -13.89 -12.87 -20.63
N LEU A 163 -12.56 -12.79 -20.67
CA LEU A 163 -11.88 -11.51 -20.57
C LEU A 163 -12.13 -10.62 -21.78
N CYS A 164 -12.17 -11.16 -23.00
CA CYS A 164 -12.55 -10.41 -24.21
C CYS A 164 -13.92 -9.76 -24.06
N THR A 165 -14.91 -10.51 -23.54
CA THR A 165 -16.28 -10.05 -23.35
C THR A 165 -16.37 -8.84 -22.42
N HIS A 166 -15.47 -8.75 -21.45
CA HIS A 166 -15.47 -7.71 -20.42
C HIS A 166 -14.32 -6.70 -20.52
N ALA A 167 -13.49 -6.78 -21.58
CA ALA A 167 -12.25 -6.02 -21.68
C ALA A 167 -12.44 -4.50 -21.53
N LEU A 168 -13.49 -3.95 -22.13
CA LEU A 168 -13.77 -2.51 -22.11
C LEU A 168 -14.07 -1.94 -20.71
N GLN A 169 -14.53 -2.78 -19.79
CA GLN A 169 -14.89 -2.37 -18.43
C GLN A 169 -13.72 -2.46 -17.45
N ILE A 170 -12.64 -3.16 -17.80
CA ILE A 170 -11.49 -3.38 -16.92
C ILE A 170 -10.60 -2.14 -16.96
N VAL A 171 -10.58 -1.38 -15.85
CA VAL A 171 -9.78 -0.16 -15.69
C VAL A 171 -8.53 -0.39 -14.84
N TYR A 172 -8.53 -1.44 -14.03
CA TYR A 172 -7.39 -1.86 -13.22
C TYR A 172 -7.24 -3.37 -13.37
N LEU A 173 -6.06 -3.83 -13.75
CA LEU A 173 -5.74 -5.23 -13.88
C LEU A 173 -4.47 -5.55 -13.10
N ARG A 174 -4.57 -6.50 -12.19
CA ARG A 174 -3.43 -7.18 -11.57
C ARG A 174 -3.47 -8.64 -11.99
N PHE A 175 -2.45 -9.08 -12.70
CA PHE A 175 -2.30 -10.45 -13.14
C PHE A 175 -1.02 -11.02 -12.55
N SER A 176 -1.13 -12.13 -11.82
CA SER A 176 0.02 -12.83 -11.22
C SER A 176 -0.03 -14.29 -11.63
N ALA A 177 1.04 -14.80 -12.22
CA ALA A 177 1.17 -16.20 -12.61
C ALA A 177 2.42 -16.83 -11.98
N ARG A 178 2.24 -17.94 -11.24
CA ARG A 178 3.35 -18.76 -10.73
C ARG A 178 3.41 -20.08 -11.49
N GLY A 179 4.53 -20.38 -12.14
CA GLY A 179 4.74 -21.59 -12.94
C GLY A 179 5.04 -21.30 -14.40
N GLN A 180 5.05 -22.32 -15.26
CA GLN A 180 5.45 -22.21 -16.67
C GLN A 180 4.56 -21.24 -17.47
N ALA A 181 5.17 -20.57 -18.47
CA ALA A 181 4.68 -19.53 -19.39
C ALA A 181 3.25 -19.64 -19.97
N GLY A 182 2.57 -20.80 -19.87
CA GLY A 182 1.28 -21.04 -20.50
C GLY A 182 0.17 -20.05 -20.12
N GLY A 183 0.27 -19.40 -18.95
CA GLY A 183 -0.71 -18.40 -18.51
C GLY A 183 -0.59 -17.02 -19.16
N ALA A 184 0.52 -16.68 -19.81
CA ALA A 184 0.69 -15.38 -20.46
C ALA A 184 -0.05 -15.30 -21.81
N ALA A 185 -0.18 -16.42 -22.52
CA ALA A 185 -0.73 -16.46 -23.87
C ALA A 185 -2.18 -15.90 -23.97
N PRO A 186 -3.13 -16.26 -23.08
CA PRO A 186 -4.46 -15.65 -23.10
C PRO A 186 -4.44 -14.14 -22.88
N MET A 187 -3.51 -13.63 -22.07
CA MET A 187 -3.42 -12.20 -21.79
C MET A 187 -2.89 -11.41 -22.98
N ARG A 188 -2.03 -12.02 -23.81
CA ARG A 188 -1.44 -11.41 -25.01
C ARG A 188 -2.46 -10.83 -25.97
N ASP A 189 -3.58 -11.52 -26.12
CA ASP A 189 -4.62 -11.19 -27.09
C ASP A 189 -5.70 -10.31 -26.51
N VAL A 190 -5.94 -10.42 -25.19
CA VAL A 190 -6.99 -9.70 -24.48
C VAL A 190 -6.55 -8.28 -24.10
N LEU A 191 -5.31 -8.10 -23.62
CA LEU A 191 -4.83 -6.82 -23.10
C LEU A 191 -5.07 -5.63 -24.06
N PRO A 192 -4.79 -5.75 -25.38
CA PRO A 192 -5.04 -4.67 -26.33
C PRO A 192 -6.51 -4.25 -26.47
N LEU A 193 -7.46 -5.13 -26.07
CA LEU A 193 -8.90 -4.84 -26.08
C LEU A 193 -9.34 -4.00 -24.87
N MET A 194 -8.49 -3.87 -23.83
CA MET A 194 -8.80 -3.12 -22.61
C MET A 194 -8.51 -1.63 -22.79
N HIS A 195 -9.24 -0.95 -23.68
CA HIS A 195 -8.99 0.46 -24.01
C HIS A 195 -9.12 1.42 -22.80
N GLY A 196 -9.90 1.05 -21.79
CA GLY A 196 -10.07 1.81 -20.54
C GLY A 196 -9.03 1.52 -19.46
N LEU A 197 -8.05 0.65 -19.71
CA LEU A 197 -7.07 0.22 -18.70
C LEU A 197 -6.18 1.38 -18.27
N GLN A 198 -6.23 1.74 -16.98
CA GLN A 198 -5.46 2.83 -16.38
C GLN A 198 -4.26 2.35 -15.57
N HIS A 199 -4.38 1.16 -14.97
CA HIS A 199 -3.34 0.54 -14.16
C HIS A 199 -3.18 -0.92 -14.56
N LEU A 200 -1.95 -1.31 -14.89
CA LEU A 200 -1.59 -2.68 -15.22
C LEU A 200 -0.47 -3.15 -14.30
N ARG A 201 -0.73 -4.22 -13.55
CA ARG A 201 0.29 -4.96 -12.81
C ARG A 201 0.42 -6.36 -13.36
N LEU A 202 1.63 -6.71 -13.78
CA LEU A 202 1.99 -8.06 -14.23
C LEU A 202 3.06 -8.62 -13.29
N SER A 203 2.84 -9.83 -12.80
CA SER A 203 3.76 -10.52 -11.90
C SER A 203 3.94 -11.96 -12.34
N THR A 204 5.18 -12.42 -12.44
CA THR A 204 5.51 -13.79 -12.82
C THR A 204 6.68 -14.34 -12.02
N THR A 205 6.71 -15.65 -11.83
CA THR A 205 7.91 -16.38 -11.37
C THR A 205 8.62 -17.09 -12.52
N ASP A 206 8.11 -17.00 -13.74
CA ASP A 206 8.78 -17.45 -14.95
C ASP A 206 9.62 -16.31 -15.50
N PHE A 207 10.93 -16.42 -15.27
CA PHE A 207 11.92 -15.37 -15.55
C PHE A 207 12.24 -15.25 -17.04
N ASP A 208 11.81 -16.21 -17.87
CA ASP A 208 11.96 -16.12 -19.31
C ASP A 208 10.81 -15.31 -19.95
N LEU A 209 9.77 -14.98 -19.18
CA LEU A 209 8.67 -14.16 -19.68
C LEU A 209 9.06 -12.70 -19.80
N ARG A 210 8.77 -12.17 -20.99
CA ARG A 210 9.03 -10.78 -21.36
C ARG A 210 7.71 -10.03 -21.49
N ILE A 211 7.77 -8.71 -21.53
CA ILE A 211 6.55 -7.91 -21.72
C ILE A 211 5.84 -8.26 -23.04
N GLU A 212 6.58 -8.64 -24.07
CA GLU A 212 6.08 -9.08 -25.39
C GLU A 212 5.34 -10.42 -25.33
N SER A 213 5.57 -11.22 -24.28
CA SER A 213 4.81 -12.43 -23.99
C SER A 213 3.38 -12.09 -23.55
N PHE A 214 3.17 -10.90 -22.99
CA PHE A 214 1.87 -10.39 -22.55
C PHE A 214 1.24 -9.39 -23.50
N ILE A 215 1.99 -8.82 -24.45
CA ILE A 215 1.48 -7.73 -25.28
C ILE A 215 1.95 -7.93 -26.72
N ARG A 216 0.99 -7.91 -27.66
CA ARG A 216 1.33 -7.95 -29.09
C ARG A 216 2.09 -6.68 -29.48
N PRO A 217 3.20 -6.79 -30.25
CA PRO A 217 3.85 -5.62 -30.84
C PRO A 217 2.85 -4.73 -31.58
N GLY A 218 2.98 -3.41 -31.41
CA GLY A 218 2.07 -2.42 -32.01
C GLY A 218 0.79 -2.13 -31.20
N SER A 219 0.53 -2.85 -30.11
CA SER A 219 -0.56 -2.52 -29.19
C SER A 219 -0.32 -1.16 -28.55
N ARG A 220 -1.39 -0.37 -28.39
CA ARG A 220 -1.33 0.96 -27.75
C ARG A 220 -2.33 1.05 -26.61
N PHE A 221 -1.85 1.47 -25.45
CA PHE A 221 -2.68 1.67 -24.27
C PHE A 221 -2.86 3.16 -23.99
N ALA A 222 -3.88 3.77 -24.60
CA ALA A 222 -4.10 5.22 -24.53
C ALA A 222 -4.41 5.72 -23.09
N CYS A 223 -5.09 4.89 -22.30
CA CYS A 223 -5.52 5.24 -20.94
C CYS A 223 -4.53 4.79 -19.85
N LEU A 224 -3.53 3.97 -20.17
CA LEU A 224 -2.61 3.42 -19.18
C LEU A 224 -1.73 4.53 -18.61
N ARG A 225 -1.66 4.62 -17.28
CA ARG A 225 -0.88 5.61 -16.52
C ARG A 225 0.14 4.98 -15.59
N VAL A 226 -0.20 3.82 -15.01
CA VAL A 226 0.66 3.09 -14.08
C VAL A 226 0.95 1.69 -14.63
N LEU A 227 2.24 1.35 -14.71
CA LEU A 227 2.72 0.05 -15.12
C LEU A 227 3.59 -0.56 -14.02
N GLU A 228 3.13 -1.66 -13.42
CA GLU A 228 3.88 -2.42 -12.43
C GLU A 228 4.31 -3.78 -13.04
N LEU A 229 5.61 -4.05 -13.06
CA LEU A 229 6.21 -5.27 -13.58
C LEU A 229 6.99 -5.97 -12.47
N ASP A 230 6.70 -7.24 -12.24
CA ASP A 230 7.32 -8.05 -11.20
C ASP A 230 7.80 -9.37 -11.82
N GLY A 231 9.12 -9.53 -11.94
CA GLY A 231 9.75 -10.63 -12.67
C GLY A 231 9.67 -10.53 -14.20
N ILE A 232 9.30 -9.36 -14.74
CA ILE A 232 9.15 -9.13 -16.19
C ILE A 232 10.02 -7.94 -16.60
N PHE A 233 10.68 -8.03 -17.75
CA PHE A 233 11.54 -6.98 -18.28
C PHE A 233 11.29 -6.71 -19.78
N PHE A 234 11.88 -5.62 -20.28
CA PHE A 234 11.90 -5.24 -21.69
C PHE A 234 13.23 -5.73 -22.30
N GLU A 235 13.22 -6.76 -23.15
CA GLU A 235 14.48 -7.28 -23.69
C GLU A 235 14.88 -6.58 -24.99
N GLU A 236 14.00 -6.56 -25.97
CA GLU A 236 14.26 -5.91 -27.26
C GLU A 236 13.68 -4.50 -27.29
N ALA A 237 13.99 -3.74 -28.34
CA ALA A 237 13.29 -2.49 -28.61
C ALA A 237 11.82 -2.83 -28.91
N ALA A 238 11.03 -3.03 -27.86
CA ALA A 238 9.58 -3.04 -27.95
C ALA A 238 9.17 -1.79 -28.74
N SER A 239 8.08 -1.91 -29.51
CA SER A 239 7.62 -0.83 -30.40
C SER A 239 7.77 0.51 -29.69
N PRO A 240 8.52 1.48 -30.25
CA PRO A 240 8.59 2.80 -29.66
C PRO A 240 7.16 3.29 -29.42
N ASP A 241 6.94 3.87 -28.24
CA ASP A 241 5.63 4.38 -27.81
C ASP A 241 4.54 3.31 -27.58
N MET A 242 4.90 2.08 -27.18
CA MET A 242 3.92 1.06 -26.76
C MET A 242 3.01 1.55 -25.61
N PHE A 243 3.57 2.34 -24.70
CA PHE A 243 2.89 2.92 -23.53
C PHE A 243 3.07 4.45 -23.48
N PRO A 244 2.47 5.18 -24.43
CA PRO A 244 2.79 6.60 -24.68
C PRO A 244 2.33 7.54 -23.57
N HIS A 245 1.53 7.06 -22.62
CA HIS A 245 0.96 7.85 -21.53
C HIS A 245 1.29 7.28 -20.14
N VAL A 246 2.14 6.27 -20.03
CA VAL A 246 2.56 5.78 -18.72
C VAL A 246 3.44 6.83 -18.05
N GLU A 247 3.00 7.25 -16.86
CA GLU A 247 3.63 8.29 -16.03
C GLU A 247 4.43 7.67 -14.89
N GLU A 248 4.01 6.50 -14.41
CA GLU A 248 4.62 5.78 -13.31
C GLU A 248 4.93 4.34 -13.70
N VAL A 249 6.20 3.96 -13.55
CA VAL A 249 6.67 2.60 -13.78
C VAL A 249 7.25 2.05 -12.47
N LEU A 250 6.76 0.90 -12.05
CA LEU A 250 7.32 0.11 -10.96
C LEU A 250 7.88 -1.18 -11.55
N ILE A 251 9.17 -1.44 -11.34
CA ILE A 251 9.83 -2.68 -11.72
C ILE A 251 10.34 -3.35 -10.46
N ILE A 252 10.01 -4.61 -10.29
CA ILE A 252 10.57 -5.50 -9.29
C ILE A 252 11.23 -6.65 -10.04
N VAL A 253 12.55 -6.74 -10.00
CA VAL A 253 13.25 -7.87 -10.64
C VAL A 253 13.92 -8.71 -9.57
N THR A 254 13.34 -9.87 -9.29
CA THR A 254 13.79 -10.74 -8.20
C THR A 254 14.86 -11.77 -8.60
N GLN A 255 15.10 -12.02 -9.89
CA GLN A 255 16.07 -13.06 -10.29
C GLN A 255 16.83 -12.74 -11.59
N CYS A 256 16.25 -11.95 -12.50
CA CYS A 256 16.98 -11.47 -13.68
C CYS A 256 17.71 -10.15 -13.37
N PRO A 257 18.93 -9.94 -13.89
CA PRO A 257 19.49 -8.61 -13.91
C PRO A 257 18.65 -7.76 -14.87
N LEU A 258 18.06 -6.67 -14.36
CA LEU A 258 17.67 -5.56 -15.23
C LEU A 258 18.93 -5.16 -16.01
N THR A 259 18.91 -4.76 -17.28
CA THR A 259 20.12 -4.28 -17.98
C THR A 259 19.96 -2.81 -18.33
N PRO A 260 21.04 -2.02 -18.52
CA PRO A 260 20.93 -0.65 -19.03
C PRO A 260 20.09 -0.59 -20.32
N VAL A 261 20.29 -1.56 -21.22
CA VAL A 261 19.51 -1.72 -22.45
C VAL A 261 18.03 -1.94 -22.16
N ALA A 262 17.67 -2.80 -21.19
CA ALA A 262 16.29 -3.01 -20.80
C ALA A 262 15.63 -1.75 -20.23
N VAL A 263 16.37 -0.95 -19.44
CA VAL A 263 15.90 0.34 -18.93
C VAL A 263 15.71 1.34 -20.07
N GLU A 264 16.63 1.41 -21.03
CA GLU A 264 16.46 2.25 -22.22
C GLU A 264 15.24 1.83 -23.04
N ASN A 265 15.05 0.53 -23.26
CA ASN A 265 13.89 -0.01 -23.98
C ASN A 265 12.58 0.28 -23.24
N MET A 266 12.58 0.21 -21.91
CA MET A 266 11.45 0.65 -21.08
C MET A 266 11.13 2.12 -21.33
N PHE A 267 12.11 3.01 -21.31
CA PHE A 267 11.87 4.45 -21.53
C PHE A 267 11.44 4.78 -22.96
N ARG A 268 11.98 4.07 -23.97
CA ARG A 268 11.49 4.16 -25.36
C ARG A 268 10.03 3.71 -25.46
N SER A 269 9.63 2.71 -24.67
CA SER A 269 8.25 2.23 -24.61
C SER A 269 7.34 3.17 -23.81
N CYS A 270 7.88 3.85 -22.78
CA CYS A 270 7.17 4.68 -21.82
C CYS A 270 7.76 6.11 -21.78
N PRO A 271 7.69 6.89 -22.86
CA PRO A 271 8.40 8.17 -23.00
C PRO A 271 7.94 9.27 -22.02
N LYS A 272 6.74 9.12 -21.43
CA LYS A 272 6.17 10.07 -20.45
C LYS A 272 6.42 9.67 -18.99
N THR A 273 7.27 8.67 -18.74
CA THR A 273 7.58 8.24 -17.38
C THR A 273 8.21 9.38 -16.60
N THR A 274 7.53 9.82 -15.54
CA THR A 274 8.03 10.84 -14.60
C THR A 274 8.42 10.22 -13.26
N LYS A 275 7.91 9.02 -12.95
CA LYS A 275 8.22 8.28 -11.73
C LYS A 275 8.69 6.88 -12.08
N LEU A 276 9.88 6.52 -11.63
CA LEU A 276 10.42 5.18 -11.73
C LEU A 276 10.69 4.64 -10.31
N THR A 277 10.08 3.50 -9.98
CA THR A 277 10.50 2.69 -8.84
C THR A 277 11.11 1.41 -9.37
N ALA A 278 12.37 1.12 -9.07
CA ALA A 278 13.07 -0.08 -9.51
C ALA A 278 13.67 -0.80 -8.30
N TYR A 279 13.23 -2.02 -8.05
CA TYR A 279 13.78 -2.92 -7.05
C TYR A 279 14.71 -3.92 -7.75
N LEU A 280 15.98 -3.86 -7.38
CA LEU A 280 17.11 -4.47 -8.07
C LEU A 280 17.82 -5.41 -7.10
N LEU A 281 17.96 -6.67 -7.48
CA LEU A 281 18.92 -7.57 -6.83
C LEU A 281 20.29 -7.40 -7.47
N ALA A 282 21.33 -7.39 -6.65
CA ALA A 282 22.69 -7.28 -7.17
C ALA A 282 23.07 -8.54 -7.96
N GLY A 283 23.80 -8.29 -9.05
CA GLY A 283 23.92 -9.16 -10.22
C GLY A 283 23.90 -8.35 -11.51
N TRP A 284 23.35 -7.12 -11.44
CA TRP A 284 23.21 -6.14 -12.54
C TRP A 284 24.47 -5.97 -13.42
N TRP A 285 25.68 -6.24 -12.90
CA TRP A 285 26.94 -6.03 -13.61
C TRP A 285 27.99 -7.13 -13.38
N ASN A 286 27.64 -8.23 -12.73
CA ASN A 286 28.64 -9.22 -12.32
C ASN A 286 29.05 -10.17 -13.45
N ASP A 287 28.15 -10.47 -14.39
CA ASP A 287 28.40 -11.53 -15.38
C ASP A 287 29.11 -11.03 -16.64
N HIS A 288 29.27 -9.72 -16.81
CA HIS A 288 29.97 -9.15 -17.95
C HIS A 288 30.98 -8.09 -17.49
N PRO A 289 32.30 -8.28 -17.74
CA PRO A 289 33.28 -7.24 -17.47
C PRO A 289 32.90 -5.94 -18.21
N PRO A 290 33.21 -4.76 -17.65
CA PRO A 290 32.83 -3.45 -18.20
C PRO A 290 33.14 -3.28 -19.69
N ASP A 291 34.22 -3.93 -20.15
CA ASP A 291 34.69 -3.90 -21.53
C ASP A 291 33.79 -4.67 -22.49
N ALA A 292 33.07 -5.70 -22.03
CA ALA A 292 32.23 -6.54 -22.87
C ALA A 292 30.91 -5.86 -23.29
N LEU A 293 30.47 -4.83 -22.56
CA LEU A 293 29.19 -4.15 -22.80
C LEU A 293 29.35 -2.76 -23.45
N GLY A 294 30.57 -2.31 -23.74
CA GLY A 294 30.80 -1.00 -24.37
C GLY A 294 30.26 0.19 -23.56
N LEU A 295 30.13 0.04 -22.24
CA LEU A 295 29.48 1.04 -21.38
C LEU A 295 30.19 2.40 -21.36
N HIS A 296 31.48 2.45 -21.71
CA HIS A 296 32.22 3.70 -21.85
C HIS A 296 31.82 4.52 -23.09
N THR A 297 31.15 3.93 -24.08
CA THR A 297 30.72 4.62 -25.31
C THR A 297 29.21 4.82 -25.39
N MET A 298 28.42 4.21 -24.50
CA MET A 298 26.98 4.50 -24.41
C MET A 298 26.77 5.86 -23.77
N THR A 299 26.76 6.90 -24.63
CA THR A 299 26.15 8.18 -24.26
C THR A 299 24.68 7.90 -23.98
N PRO A 300 24.19 8.02 -22.73
CA PRO A 300 22.85 7.57 -22.40
C PRO A 300 21.84 8.37 -23.22
N CYS A 301 21.01 7.69 -24.03
CA CYS A 301 19.83 8.31 -24.65
C CYS A 301 18.86 8.88 -23.57
N VAL A 302 19.08 8.42 -22.33
CA VAL A 302 18.53 8.87 -21.04
C VAL A 302 18.67 10.39 -20.80
N ALA A 303 19.59 11.10 -21.47
CA ALA A 303 19.74 12.55 -21.31
C ALA A 303 18.45 13.35 -21.61
N SER A 304 17.49 12.75 -22.31
CA SER A 304 16.17 13.32 -22.61
C SER A 304 15.09 13.03 -21.55
N LEU A 305 15.38 12.19 -20.56
CA LEU A 305 14.37 11.75 -19.59
C LEU A 305 13.98 12.86 -18.63
N ARG A 306 12.67 12.99 -18.42
CA ARG A 306 12.07 13.92 -17.46
C ARG A 306 11.63 13.18 -16.19
N LEU A 307 12.54 12.40 -15.61
CA LEU A 307 12.27 11.73 -14.34
C LEU A 307 12.21 12.78 -13.22
N HIS A 308 11.04 12.88 -12.58
CA HIS A 308 10.84 13.67 -11.38
C HIS A 308 11.17 12.87 -10.12
N THR A 309 10.86 11.57 -10.13
CA THR A 309 11.06 10.68 -8.99
C THR A 309 11.75 9.39 -9.42
N LEU A 310 12.83 9.04 -8.72
CA LEU A 310 13.53 7.77 -8.84
C LEU A 310 13.61 7.10 -7.47
N LYS A 311 13.05 5.91 -7.34
CA LYS A 311 13.15 5.08 -6.15
C LYS A 311 13.87 3.78 -6.51
N LEU A 312 15.04 3.54 -5.93
CA LEU A 312 15.84 2.35 -6.16
C LEU A 312 15.80 1.47 -4.91
N GLY A 313 15.47 0.19 -5.03
CA GLY A 313 15.72 -0.80 -3.99
C GLY A 313 16.90 -1.67 -4.37
N ILE A 314 17.85 -1.90 -3.47
CA ILE A 314 19.08 -2.64 -3.71
C ILE A 314 19.18 -3.76 -2.68
N PHE A 315 19.05 -5.00 -3.13
CA PHE A 315 18.95 -6.19 -2.28
C PHE A 315 20.16 -7.13 -2.35
N SER A 316 21.37 -6.66 -2.65
CA SER A 316 22.54 -7.51 -2.40
C SER A 316 23.80 -6.70 -2.11
N PRO A 317 24.69 -7.22 -1.25
CA PRO A 317 25.85 -6.50 -0.68
C PRO A 317 27.00 -6.24 -1.66
N GLY A 318 26.78 -6.32 -2.98
CA GLY A 318 27.82 -6.04 -3.97
C GLY A 318 28.23 -4.56 -3.96
N GLU A 319 29.40 -4.27 -3.40
CA GLU A 319 29.86 -2.93 -2.98
C GLU A 319 30.11 -1.86 -4.08
N LEU A 320 29.87 -2.11 -5.37
CA LEU A 320 30.50 -1.28 -6.43
C LEU A 320 29.58 -0.70 -7.51
N TYR A 321 28.26 -0.80 -7.39
CA TYR A 321 27.38 -0.49 -8.52
C TYR A 321 26.43 0.68 -8.33
N ILE A 322 26.21 1.17 -7.11
CA ILE A 322 25.25 2.28 -6.92
C ILE A 322 25.68 3.53 -7.67
N SER A 323 26.96 3.92 -7.57
CA SER A 323 27.50 5.10 -8.26
C SER A 323 27.33 5.00 -9.78
N ARG A 324 27.47 3.79 -10.36
CA ARG A 324 27.27 3.55 -11.80
C ARG A 324 25.81 3.66 -12.20
N VAL A 325 24.92 3.10 -11.39
CA VAL A 325 23.47 3.20 -11.59
C VAL A 325 23.00 4.64 -11.50
N LEU A 326 23.42 5.35 -10.47
CA LEU A 326 23.11 6.76 -10.27
C LEU A 326 23.68 7.64 -11.37
N HIS A 327 24.87 7.31 -11.88
CA HIS A 327 25.46 7.98 -13.04
C HIS A 327 24.65 7.71 -14.32
N PHE A 328 24.24 6.46 -14.56
CA PHE A 328 23.38 6.10 -15.69
C PHE A 328 22.08 6.91 -15.70
N PHE A 329 21.44 7.07 -14.53
CA PHE A 329 20.22 7.88 -14.38
C PHE A 329 20.46 9.39 -14.33
N GLN A 330 21.72 9.86 -14.37
CA GLN A 330 22.07 11.27 -14.17
C GLN A 330 21.37 11.84 -12.92
N HIS A 331 21.44 11.12 -11.80
CA HIS A 331 20.63 11.34 -10.61
C HIS A 331 20.62 12.80 -10.09
N GLU A 332 21.70 13.54 -10.33
CA GLU A 332 21.85 14.97 -10.05
C GLU A 332 20.74 15.85 -10.66
N ARG A 333 20.10 15.39 -11.74
CA ARG A 333 18.99 16.06 -12.43
C ARG A 333 17.62 15.66 -11.90
N ILE A 334 17.54 14.62 -11.07
CA ILE A 334 16.27 14.06 -10.58
C ILE A 334 15.91 14.78 -9.27
N PRO A 335 14.78 15.49 -9.19
CA PRO A 335 14.37 16.20 -7.98
C PRO A 335 14.22 15.28 -6.78
N CYS A 336 13.55 14.13 -6.92
CA CYS A 336 13.30 13.21 -5.82
C CYS A 336 14.00 11.87 -6.06
N LEU A 337 15.08 11.61 -5.31
CA LEU A 337 15.79 10.33 -5.33
C LEU A 337 15.64 9.63 -3.98
N SER A 338 15.21 8.38 -3.99
CA SER A 338 15.19 7.49 -2.84
C SER A 338 15.94 6.22 -3.16
N VAL A 339 16.81 5.77 -2.27
CA VAL A 339 17.51 4.48 -2.36
C VAL A 339 17.21 3.66 -1.12
N ILE A 340 16.88 2.38 -1.27
CA ILE A 340 16.59 1.44 -0.20
C ILE A 340 17.66 0.36 -0.23
N PHE A 341 18.35 0.14 0.87
CA PHE A 341 19.36 -0.90 1.03
C PHE A 341 18.80 -2.03 1.89
N GLY A 342 18.68 -3.22 1.28
CA GLY A 342 18.28 -4.43 1.98
C GLY A 342 19.35 -5.03 2.89
N TYR A 343 20.56 -4.47 2.90
CA TYR A 343 21.72 -4.97 3.64
C TYR A 343 22.56 -3.82 4.19
N ASN A 344 23.41 -4.11 5.18
CA ASN A 344 24.33 -3.15 5.79
C ASN A 344 25.57 -2.86 4.91
N SER A 345 25.38 -2.61 3.61
CA SER A 345 26.48 -2.16 2.74
C SER A 345 26.64 -0.64 2.89
N SER A 346 27.65 -0.22 3.64
CA SER A 346 27.86 1.16 4.10
C SER A 346 28.66 2.05 3.14
N HIS A 347 29.48 1.46 2.26
CA HIS A 347 30.64 2.21 1.74
C HIS A 347 30.33 3.36 0.77
N ASP A 348 29.16 3.39 0.12
CA ASP A 348 28.83 4.44 -0.87
C ASP A 348 27.42 5.04 -0.71
N ALA A 349 26.65 4.65 0.31
CA ALA A 349 25.26 5.10 0.45
C ALA A 349 25.15 6.64 0.58
N LEU A 350 26.15 7.29 1.18
CA LEU A 350 26.17 8.74 1.34
C LEU A 350 26.51 9.50 0.04
N SER A 351 27.01 8.83 -0.99
CA SER A 351 27.30 9.45 -2.29
C SER A 351 26.05 10.03 -2.95
N ILE A 352 24.86 9.52 -2.62
CA ILE A 352 23.61 10.01 -3.18
C ILE A 352 23.28 11.44 -2.75
N PHE A 353 23.90 11.90 -1.67
CA PHE A 353 23.74 13.25 -1.15
C PHE A 353 24.81 14.19 -1.70
N SER A 354 25.68 13.70 -2.60
CA SER A 354 26.87 14.45 -3.02
C SER A 354 26.56 15.72 -3.81
N ASP A 355 25.41 15.71 -4.49
CA ASP A 355 24.90 16.76 -5.36
C ASP A 355 24.01 17.80 -4.63
N LEU A 356 23.68 17.56 -3.36
CA LEU A 356 23.04 18.56 -2.51
C LEU A 356 24.07 19.53 -1.98
N GLU A 357 24.11 20.74 -2.54
CA GLU A 357 25.06 21.77 -2.10
C GLU A 357 24.73 22.33 -0.70
N LYS A 358 23.44 22.57 -0.42
CA LYS A 358 22.97 23.28 0.78
C LYS A 358 21.59 22.78 1.23
N PRO A 359 21.48 21.54 1.74
CA PRO A 359 20.23 21.09 2.32
C PRO A 359 19.85 21.98 3.51
N ASP A 360 18.60 22.40 3.54
CA ASP A 360 18.04 23.21 4.63
C ASP A 360 17.32 22.33 5.66
N THR A 361 16.93 21.11 5.26
CA THR A 361 16.19 20.16 6.07
C THR A 361 16.87 18.80 6.02
N LEU A 362 17.12 18.22 7.19
CA LEU A 362 17.68 16.88 7.35
C LEU A 362 16.79 16.07 8.28
N VAL A 363 16.41 14.87 7.85
CA VAL A 363 15.52 13.96 8.55
C VAL A 363 16.25 12.66 8.80
N PHE A 364 16.40 12.27 10.05
CA PHE A 364 16.91 10.98 10.47
C PHE A 364 15.82 10.14 11.11
N ARG A 365 15.76 8.86 10.72
CA ARG A 365 14.87 7.85 11.29
C ARG A 365 15.68 6.65 11.69
N ALA A 366 15.67 6.30 12.98
CA ALA A 366 16.48 5.23 13.55
C ALA A 366 16.27 3.89 12.84
N ARG A 367 15.03 3.60 12.43
CA ARG A 367 14.64 2.34 11.77
C ARG A 367 14.42 2.45 10.27
N ALA A 368 14.61 3.63 9.68
CA ALA A 368 14.26 3.84 8.29
C ALA A 368 15.37 4.49 7.48
N GLY A 369 16.22 5.38 8.03
CA GLY A 369 17.33 5.98 7.29
C GLY A 369 17.42 7.50 7.37
N ALA A 370 17.91 8.13 6.31
CA ALA A 370 18.13 9.58 6.23
C ALA A 370 17.45 10.19 4.99
N LYS A 371 16.95 11.41 5.13
CA LYS A 371 16.41 12.21 4.02
C LYS A 371 16.90 13.65 4.15
N ALA A 372 17.45 14.20 3.09
CA ALA A 372 17.87 15.60 3.02
C ALA A 372 17.07 16.30 1.93
N ILE A 373 16.69 17.55 2.19
CA ILE A 373 15.96 18.40 1.24
C ILE A 373 16.71 19.73 1.14
N ASP A 374 16.93 20.21 -0.07
CA ASP A 374 17.51 21.53 -0.33
C ASP A 374 16.47 22.60 -0.65
N SER A 375 16.92 23.85 -0.69
CA SER A 375 16.07 25.01 -0.96
C SER A 375 15.46 25.02 -2.36
N ARG A 376 15.93 24.17 -3.28
CA ARG A 376 15.34 24.00 -4.64
C ARG A 376 14.20 22.98 -4.62
N GLY A 377 13.97 22.30 -3.49
CA GLY A 377 13.03 21.19 -3.36
C GLY A 377 13.61 19.85 -3.79
N PHE A 378 14.92 19.76 -4.05
CA PHE A 378 15.55 18.47 -4.34
C PHE A 378 15.62 17.66 -3.06
N SER A 379 15.22 16.40 -3.14
CA SER A 379 15.17 15.46 -2.03
C SER A 379 16.05 14.26 -2.34
N ARG A 380 16.94 13.92 -1.40
CA ARG A 380 17.71 12.68 -1.39
C ARG A 380 17.32 11.88 -0.18
N GLN A 381 17.05 10.60 -0.37
CA GLN A 381 16.64 9.72 0.70
C GLN A 381 17.39 8.40 0.59
N VAL A 382 17.97 7.96 1.70
CA VAL A 382 18.47 6.60 1.86
C VAL A 382 17.65 5.91 2.94
N LEU A 383 17.23 4.69 2.64
CA LEU A 383 16.62 3.79 3.60
C LEU A 383 17.51 2.56 3.84
N TRP A 384 17.60 2.11 5.09
CA TRP A 384 18.29 0.88 5.47
C TRP A 384 17.33 -0.04 6.22
N ASP A 385 17.22 -1.29 5.78
CA ASP A 385 16.31 -2.28 6.38
C ASP A 385 16.65 -2.59 7.84
N TYR A 386 17.91 -2.49 8.23
CA TYR A 386 18.40 -2.74 9.59
C TYR A 386 18.68 -1.47 10.39
N GLY A 387 18.23 -0.32 9.90
CA GLY A 387 18.51 1.00 10.49
C GLY A 387 19.82 1.60 10.02
N MET A 388 19.94 2.92 10.21
CA MET A 388 21.09 3.70 9.76
C MET A 388 22.30 3.51 10.68
N PRO A 389 23.50 3.19 10.15
CA PRO A 389 24.73 3.20 10.92
C PRO A 389 24.97 4.58 11.56
N LYS A 390 25.43 4.57 12.82
CA LYS A 390 25.66 5.80 13.57
C LYS A 390 26.71 6.69 12.89
N GLU A 391 27.81 6.10 12.42
CA GLU A 391 28.92 6.81 11.79
C GLU A 391 28.47 7.55 10.53
N GLU A 392 27.58 6.95 9.74
CA GLU A 392 27.02 7.56 8.54
C GLU A 392 26.11 8.73 8.87
N ALA A 393 25.29 8.61 9.92
CA ALA A 393 24.41 9.68 10.37
C ALA A 393 25.22 10.89 10.84
N GLU A 394 26.29 10.66 11.61
CA GLU A 394 27.22 11.72 12.03
C GLU A 394 27.97 12.34 10.85
N THR A 395 28.42 11.53 9.90
CA THR A 395 29.11 12.01 8.69
C THR A 395 28.19 12.91 7.88
N LEU A 396 26.95 12.51 7.66
CA LEU A 396 25.95 13.27 6.91
C LEU A 396 25.59 14.58 7.63
N LEU A 397 25.42 14.50 8.95
CA LEU A 397 25.10 15.64 9.78
C LEU A 397 26.25 16.65 9.82
N ALA A 398 27.49 16.20 10.00
CA ALA A 398 28.68 17.06 9.97
C ALA A 398 28.85 17.75 8.62
N ARG A 399 28.62 17.01 7.52
CA ARG A 399 28.66 17.54 6.16
C ARG A 399 27.67 18.70 5.94
N PHE A 400 26.45 18.56 6.44
CA PHE A 400 25.36 19.51 6.18
C PHE A 400 25.12 20.53 7.28
N ALA A 401 25.80 20.39 8.40
CA ALA A 401 25.68 21.29 9.54
C ALA A 401 25.75 22.80 9.19
N PRO A 402 26.64 23.26 8.28
CA PRO A 402 26.75 24.69 7.96
C PRO A 402 25.52 25.31 7.28
N SER A 403 24.73 24.53 6.52
CA SER A 403 23.54 25.02 5.80
C SER A 403 22.23 24.70 6.50
N LEU A 404 22.25 23.75 7.45
CA LEU A 404 21.05 23.16 8.04
C LEU A 404 20.21 24.19 8.82
N THR A 405 18.92 24.26 8.51
CA THR A 405 17.95 25.11 9.22
C THR A 405 16.96 24.31 10.05
N THR A 406 16.63 23.10 9.62
CA THR A 406 15.67 22.21 10.27
C THR A 406 16.26 20.81 10.40
N LEU A 407 16.34 20.30 11.63
CA LEU A 407 16.75 18.93 11.91
C LEU A 407 15.58 18.15 12.48
N ILE A 408 15.18 17.08 11.81
CA ILE A 408 14.16 16.14 12.29
C ILE A 408 14.86 14.83 12.63
N ALA A 409 14.77 14.34 13.85
CA ALA A 409 15.45 13.11 14.23
C ALA A 409 14.62 12.30 15.22
N ASP A 410 14.66 10.97 15.10
CA ASP A 410 14.22 10.08 16.17
C ASP A 410 15.10 10.31 17.41
N ALA A 411 14.47 10.50 18.56
CA ALA A 411 15.12 10.83 19.83
C ALA A 411 16.27 9.86 20.17
N GLN A 412 16.04 8.56 19.99
CA GLN A 412 17.05 7.53 20.27
C GLN A 412 18.31 7.67 19.42
N LEU A 413 18.17 8.07 18.14
CA LEU A 413 19.30 8.28 17.25
C LEU A 413 20.00 9.60 17.56
N PHE A 414 19.23 10.64 17.87
CA PHE A 414 19.75 11.95 18.23
C PHE A 414 20.66 11.92 19.46
N ILE A 415 20.28 11.17 20.51
CA ILE A 415 21.10 10.99 21.72
C ILE A 415 22.44 10.31 21.43
N ARG A 416 22.50 9.49 20.38
CA ARG A 416 23.70 8.72 20.06
C ARG A 416 24.77 9.55 19.37
N PHE A 417 24.47 10.73 18.85
CA PHE A 417 25.46 11.59 18.22
C PHE A 417 26.55 11.99 19.22
N SER A 418 27.78 11.61 18.93
CA SER A 418 28.97 11.93 19.74
C SER A 418 29.65 13.22 19.33
N SER A 419 29.42 13.68 18.10
CA SER A 419 30.13 14.80 17.52
C SER A 419 29.45 16.15 17.84
N PRO A 420 30.19 17.17 18.29
CA PRO A 420 29.64 18.50 18.54
C PRO A 420 29.08 19.10 17.24
N LEU A 421 27.87 19.65 17.31
CA LEU A 421 27.12 20.09 16.14
C LEU A 421 27.29 21.58 15.87
N SER A 422 28.32 21.95 15.10
CA SER A 422 28.48 23.32 14.61
C SER A 422 27.48 23.64 13.49
N THR A 423 26.24 23.96 13.87
CA THR A 423 25.11 24.19 12.96
C THR A 423 24.61 25.65 13.02
N PRO A 424 25.41 26.67 12.64
CA PRO A 424 25.14 28.09 12.96
C PRO A 424 23.80 28.64 12.43
N ARG A 425 23.15 27.93 11.51
CA ARG A 425 21.87 28.31 10.89
C ARG A 425 20.67 27.52 11.41
N LEU A 426 20.86 26.62 12.37
CA LEU A 426 19.79 25.76 12.88
C LEU A 426 18.73 26.61 13.58
N LYS A 427 17.51 26.57 13.06
CA LYS A 427 16.36 27.32 13.58
C LYS A 427 15.37 26.40 14.30
N SER A 428 15.22 25.16 13.83
CA SER A 428 14.21 24.23 14.30
C SER A 428 14.78 22.83 14.50
N ILE A 429 14.42 22.20 15.61
CA ILE A 429 14.67 20.79 15.90
C ILE A 429 13.33 20.09 16.15
N VAL A 430 13.05 19.01 15.44
CA VAL A 430 11.90 18.14 15.66
C VAL A 430 12.39 16.80 16.17
N LEU A 431 12.14 16.52 17.45
CA LEU A 431 12.45 15.23 18.07
C LEU A 431 11.24 14.31 17.98
N ARG A 432 11.41 13.18 17.29
CA ARG A 432 10.39 12.15 17.15
C ARG A 432 10.53 11.10 18.25
N LEU A 433 9.44 10.85 18.94
CA LEU A 433 9.33 9.91 20.06
C LEU A 433 8.46 8.74 19.61
N LEU A 434 8.97 7.51 19.69
CA LEU A 434 8.15 6.30 19.48
C LEU A 434 7.26 6.04 20.70
N ASP A 435 7.80 6.37 21.88
CA ASP A 435 7.11 6.32 23.17
C ASP A 435 7.42 7.60 23.97
N ALA A 436 6.45 8.08 24.73
CA ALA A 436 6.64 9.16 25.70
C ALA A 436 7.73 8.82 26.75
N SER A 437 7.99 7.54 27.00
CA SER A 437 9.07 7.08 27.88
C SER A 437 10.48 7.29 27.33
N GLU A 438 10.64 7.68 26.06
CA GLU A 438 11.95 8.01 25.48
C GLU A 438 12.45 9.39 25.90
N LEU A 439 11.55 10.26 26.36
CA LEU A 439 11.87 11.63 26.73
C LEU A 439 12.90 11.75 27.87
N PRO A 440 12.86 10.97 28.96
CA PRO A 440 13.92 11.01 29.98
C PRO A 440 15.29 10.58 29.45
N ALA A 441 15.36 9.74 28.41
CA ALA A 441 16.64 9.39 27.81
C ALA A 441 17.22 10.55 27.00
N THR A 442 16.37 11.45 26.46
CA THR A 442 16.83 12.63 25.73
C THR A 442 17.37 13.72 26.64
N THR A 443 17.11 13.72 27.95
CA THR A 443 17.53 14.82 28.85
C THR A 443 19.03 14.82 29.19
N HIS A 444 19.85 13.99 28.55
CA HIS A 444 21.28 13.93 28.86
C HIS A 444 21.97 15.25 28.43
N PRO A 445 22.52 16.06 29.35
CA PRO A 445 22.97 17.44 29.06
C PRO A 445 23.98 17.57 27.93
N LYS A 446 24.86 16.56 27.78
CA LYS A 446 25.91 16.55 26.75
C LYS A 446 25.37 16.62 25.32
N VAL A 447 24.14 16.14 25.06
CA VAL A 447 23.58 16.09 23.69
C VAL A 447 23.28 17.50 23.15
N PHE A 448 22.95 18.44 24.04
CA PHE A 448 22.53 19.78 23.64
C PHE A 448 23.58 20.86 23.89
N GLN A 449 24.59 20.60 24.73
CA GLN A 449 25.62 21.60 25.11
C GLN A 449 26.31 22.24 23.91
N ASP A 450 26.50 21.47 22.84
CA ASP A 450 27.20 21.92 21.63
C ASP A 450 26.26 22.44 20.53
N LEU A 451 24.94 22.44 20.76
CA LEU A 451 24.00 22.99 19.79
C LEU A 451 24.00 24.53 19.85
N PRO A 452 23.95 25.19 18.69
CA PRO A 452 23.77 26.64 18.64
C PRO A 452 22.39 27.02 19.15
N ALA A 453 22.17 28.32 19.36
CA ALA A 453 20.84 28.83 19.65
C ALA A 453 19.90 28.48 18.48
N PHE A 454 18.85 27.72 18.76
CA PHE A 454 17.74 27.47 17.83
C PHE A 454 16.44 28.01 18.43
N ARG A 455 15.49 28.37 17.58
CA ARG A 455 14.25 29.05 17.98
C ARG A 455 13.17 28.06 18.42
N THR A 456 13.03 26.96 17.69
CA THR A 456 11.90 26.05 17.85
C THR A 456 12.37 24.65 18.23
N LEU A 457 11.81 24.11 19.33
CA LEU A 457 11.87 22.69 19.66
C LEU A 457 10.46 22.10 19.46
N CYS A 458 10.32 21.10 18.60
CA CYS A 458 9.09 20.34 18.46
C CYS A 458 9.28 18.92 18.98
N LEU A 459 8.41 18.49 19.89
CA LEU A 459 8.32 17.10 20.33
C LEU A 459 7.12 16.45 19.63
N GLN A 460 7.38 15.41 18.85
CA GLN A 460 6.37 14.75 18.04
C GLN A 460 6.30 13.27 18.39
N LEU A 461 5.10 12.76 18.71
CA LEU A 461 4.90 11.33 18.89
C LEU A 461 4.60 10.65 17.56
N VAL A 462 5.31 9.57 17.26
CA VAL A 462 5.14 8.79 16.02
C VAL A 462 4.91 7.31 16.31
N ASP A 463 4.40 6.57 15.32
CA ASP A 463 4.31 5.12 15.36
C ASP A 463 5.62 4.46 14.89
N SER A 464 5.62 3.13 14.85
CA SER A 464 6.77 2.33 14.38
C SER A 464 7.16 2.61 12.93
N CYS A 465 6.25 3.15 12.13
CA CYS A 465 6.49 3.54 10.74
C CYS A 465 6.96 5.01 10.62
N GLY A 466 7.06 5.73 11.74
CA GLY A 466 7.40 7.14 11.80
C GLY A 466 6.23 8.05 11.38
N LEU A 467 5.00 7.53 11.35
CA LEU A 467 3.79 8.31 11.10
C LEU A 467 3.29 8.94 12.40
N PRO A 468 2.81 10.20 12.40
CA PRO A 468 2.30 10.83 13.60
C PRO A 468 1.11 10.06 14.18
N ARG A 469 1.17 9.70 15.47
CA ARG A 469 0.09 8.96 16.16
C ARG A 469 -1.03 9.88 16.62
N ILE A 470 -2.28 9.52 16.31
CA ILE A 470 -3.42 10.17 16.96
C ILE A 470 -3.34 9.90 18.46
N ALA A 471 -3.19 10.96 19.24
CA ALA A 471 -3.04 10.91 20.69
C ALA A 471 -4.26 10.27 21.36
N ASN A 472 -4.25 8.96 21.57
CA ASN A 472 -5.13 8.31 22.54
C ASN A 472 -4.65 8.66 23.96
N GLY A 473 -5.53 8.63 24.97
CA GLY A 473 -5.25 9.11 26.32
C GLY A 473 -4.03 8.48 27.04
N ARG A 474 -3.38 7.47 26.46
CA ARG A 474 -2.16 6.82 26.96
C ARG A 474 -0.87 7.57 26.59
N HIS A 475 -0.92 8.44 25.59
CA HIS A 475 0.23 9.19 25.09
C HIS A 475 0.44 10.50 25.86
N ARG A 476 0.77 10.37 27.14
CA ARG A 476 0.95 11.51 28.04
C ARG A 476 2.38 11.59 28.56
N VAL A 477 3.04 12.72 28.34
CA VAL A 477 4.38 12.99 28.89
C VAL A 477 4.28 13.63 30.28
N ASP A 478 5.31 13.39 31.09
CA ASP A 478 5.48 14.09 32.35
C ASP A 478 5.99 15.52 32.09
N VAL A 479 5.40 16.52 32.75
CA VAL A 479 5.87 17.91 32.65
C VAL A 479 7.31 18.01 33.15
N ALA A 480 7.68 17.25 34.19
CA ALA A 480 9.03 17.23 34.75
C ALA A 480 10.06 16.70 33.75
N ALA A 481 9.70 15.71 32.92
CA ALA A 481 10.59 15.20 31.88
C ALA A 481 10.83 16.22 30.76
N VAL A 482 9.77 16.95 30.35
CA VAL A 482 9.91 18.06 29.39
C VAL A 482 10.72 19.20 30.00
N GLN A 483 10.51 19.52 31.27
CA GLN A 483 11.28 20.54 31.97
C GLN A 483 12.76 20.17 32.05
N ALA A 484 13.09 18.94 32.45
CA ALA A 484 14.47 18.44 32.48
C ALA A 484 15.14 18.52 31.10
N LEU A 485 14.39 18.26 30.02
CA LEU A 485 14.88 18.45 28.66
C LEU A 485 15.19 19.93 28.38
N ILE A 486 14.29 20.86 28.72
CA ILE A 486 14.51 22.30 28.53
C ILE A 486 15.67 22.82 29.39
N GLU A 487 15.83 22.32 30.61
CA GLU A 487 16.95 22.68 31.50
C GLU A 487 18.31 22.20 30.96
N ALA A 488 18.33 21.08 30.22
CA ALA A 488 19.51 20.58 29.55
C ALA A 488 19.93 21.41 28.33
N LEU A 489 19.07 22.30 27.81
CA LEU A 489 19.38 23.14 26.64
C LEU A 489 20.29 24.32 27.04
N PRO A 490 21.37 24.58 26.29
CA PRO A 490 22.35 25.61 26.66
C PRO A 490 21.82 27.03 26.55
N ARG A 491 20.71 27.27 25.84
CA ARG A 491 20.13 28.59 25.56
C ARG A 491 18.60 28.53 25.54
N ARG A 492 17.96 29.70 25.64
CA ARG A 492 16.50 29.83 25.62
C ARG A 492 15.94 29.42 24.27
N VAL A 493 15.08 28.40 24.26
CA VAL A 493 14.20 28.07 23.15
C VAL A 493 13.04 29.07 23.14
N GLU A 494 12.74 29.67 21.98
CA GLU A 494 11.66 30.64 21.86
C GLU A 494 10.30 29.94 21.83
N VAL A 495 10.18 28.81 21.13
CA VAL A 495 8.92 28.10 20.94
C VAL A 495 9.09 26.60 21.22
N LEU A 496 8.30 26.08 22.15
CA LEU A 496 8.14 24.65 22.37
C LEU A 496 6.82 24.16 21.78
N GLN A 497 6.90 23.35 20.74
CA GLN A 497 5.74 22.74 20.09
C GLN A 497 5.55 21.31 20.58
N LEU A 498 4.31 20.97 20.93
CA LEU A 498 3.91 19.62 21.35
C LEU A 498 2.92 19.08 20.30
N ALA A 499 3.45 18.26 19.39
CA ALA A 499 2.66 17.64 18.33
C ALA A 499 2.18 16.26 18.81
N GLN A 500 0.86 16.13 18.98
CA GLN A 500 0.19 14.90 19.43
C GLN A 500 0.62 14.38 20.81
N ILE A 501 1.20 15.26 21.61
CA ILE A 501 1.59 14.98 22.99
C ILE A 501 0.68 15.78 23.92
N LYS A 502 0.14 15.10 24.94
CA LYS A 502 -0.57 15.77 26.03
C LYS A 502 0.23 15.63 27.32
N PHE A 503 0.16 16.62 28.20
CA PHE A 503 0.71 16.44 29.53
C PHE A 503 -0.15 15.49 30.36
N LYS A 504 0.49 14.72 31.25
CA LYS A 504 -0.23 14.01 32.32
C LYS A 504 -1.02 15.03 33.14
N LYS A 505 -2.26 14.69 33.52
CA LYS A 505 -3.06 15.53 34.42
C LYS A 505 -2.38 15.49 35.80
N GLN A 506 -1.58 16.51 36.10
CA GLN A 506 -0.92 16.66 37.40
C GLN A 506 -1.79 17.48 38.35
N ALA A 507 -1.69 17.18 39.65
CA ALA A 507 -2.32 17.96 40.70
C ALA A 507 -1.63 19.32 40.88
N ASP A 508 -0.31 19.36 40.65
CA ASP A 508 0.51 20.57 40.67
C ASP A 508 0.76 21.08 39.24
N ARG A 509 0.51 22.38 39.00
CA ARG A 509 0.76 23.07 37.72
C ARG A 509 2.02 23.92 37.74
N SER A 510 2.70 24.05 38.88
CA SER A 510 3.94 24.82 39.02
C SER A 510 5.01 24.47 37.97
N PRO A 511 5.20 23.20 37.55
CA PRO A 511 6.20 22.87 36.52
C PRO A 511 5.84 23.44 35.14
N LEU A 512 4.55 23.58 34.82
CA LEU A 512 4.08 24.12 33.55
C LEU A 512 4.29 25.65 33.48
N GLU A 513 4.11 26.34 34.60
CA GLU A 513 4.37 27.78 34.70
C GLU A 513 5.88 28.06 34.60
N LEU A 514 6.70 27.26 35.28
CA LEU A 514 8.15 27.35 35.16
C LEU A 514 8.60 27.07 33.72
N LEU A 515 8.04 26.05 33.06
CA LEU A 515 8.29 25.75 31.65
C LEU A 515 7.96 26.97 30.76
N ARG A 516 6.77 27.57 30.91
CA ARG A 516 6.34 28.77 30.18
C ARG A 516 7.18 30.02 30.48
N SER A 517 7.87 30.08 31.61
CA SER A 517 8.79 31.18 31.90
C SER A 517 10.15 31.01 31.18
N ARG A 518 10.48 29.77 30.79
CA ARG A 518 11.75 29.41 30.14
C ARG A 518 11.67 29.38 28.63
N VAL A 519 10.50 29.05 28.08
CA VAL A 519 10.21 29.13 26.65
C VAL A 519 9.27 30.31 26.36
N GLY A 520 9.44 30.98 25.23
CA GLY A 520 8.59 32.13 24.87
C GLY A 520 7.12 31.74 24.65
N SER A 521 6.86 30.61 24.02
CA SER A 521 5.52 30.03 23.87
C SER A 521 5.53 28.49 23.98
N VAL A 522 4.42 27.93 24.47
CA VAL A 522 4.13 26.49 24.39
C VAL A 522 2.89 26.31 23.51
N GLU A 523 3.08 25.68 22.36
CA GLU A 523 2.04 25.52 21.34
C GLU A 523 1.63 24.05 21.20
N ALA A 524 0.32 23.80 21.16
CA ALA A 524 -0.21 22.50 20.77
C ALA A 524 -0.44 22.52 19.26
N VAL A 525 0.26 21.68 18.52
CA VAL A 525 0.14 21.60 17.07
C VAL A 525 -0.74 20.40 16.73
N SER A 526 -1.88 20.65 16.07
CA SER A 526 -2.57 19.60 15.33
C SER A 526 -1.74 19.30 14.10
N CYS A 527 -1.28 18.05 13.92
CA CYS A 527 -0.64 17.68 12.68
C CYS A 527 -1.68 17.74 11.56
N ASP A 528 -1.66 18.82 10.77
CA ASP A 528 -2.47 18.97 9.58
C ASP A 528 -1.86 18.16 8.43
N ALA A 529 -2.71 17.47 7.68
CA ALA A 529 -2.38 16.48 6.64
C ALA A 529 -1.35 16.91 5.58
N GLU A 530 -1.00 18.21 5.45
CA GLU A 530 -0.07 18.70 4.43
C GLU A 530 1.41 18.58 4.82
N GLU A 531 1.80 18.82 6.09
CA GLU A 531 3.18 18.54 6.56
C GLU A 531 3.52 17.04 6.47
N HIS A 532 2.49 16.19 6.47
CA HIS A 532 2.64 14.75 6.29
C HIS A 532 3.13 14.36 4.89
N ARG A 533 2.93 15.16 3.84
CA ARG A 533 3.46 14.82 2.49
C ARG A 533 4.98 14.79 2.45
N LEU A 534 5.68 15.57 3.29
CA LEU A 534 7.14 15.51 3.43
C LEU A 534 7.62 14.22 4.13
N VAL A 535 6.74 13.54 4.86
CA VAL A 535 7.05 12.45 5.81
C VAL A 535 6.48 11.08 5.40
N VAL A 536 5.36 11.01 4.68
CA VAL A 536 4.58 9.78 4.49
C VAL A 536 5.05 8.88 3.35
N ASP A 537 5.94 9.33 2.47
CA ASP A 537 6.31 8.57 1.25
C ASP A 537 7.17 7.30 1.46
N VAL A 538 7.28 6.82 2.71
CA VAL A 538 8.40 5.97 3.15
C VAL A 538 7.97 4.63 3.76
N GLY A 539 6.78 4.52 4.35
CA GLY A 539 6.46 3.38 5.24
C GLY A 539 5.55 2.29 4.68
N GLY A 540 4.62 2.62 3.78
CA GLY A 540 3.49 1.73 3.46
C GLY A 540 3.81 0.51 2.61
N GLN A 541 5.01 0.43 2.01
CA GLN A 541 5.34 -0.66 1.08
C GLN A 541 6.19 -1.78 1.69
N MET A 542 7.01 -1.57 2.73
CA MET A 542 7.90 -2.64 3.22
C MET A 542 7.19 -3.77 3.97
N GLU A 543 6.10 -3.49 4.72
CA GLU A 543 5.40 -4.52 5.49
C GLU A 543 4.70 -5.59 4.63
N GLN A 544 4.51 -5.37 3.32
CA GLN A 544 3.92 -6.36 2.41
C GLN A 544 4.93 -7.37 1.85
N TRP A 545 6.24 -7.20 2.08
CA TRP A 545 7.29 -7.99 1.41
C TRP A 545 8.05 -8.93 2.36
N GLY A 546 7.76 -8.86 3.66
CA GLY A 546 8.34 -9.73 4.69
C GLY A 546 7.47 -10.92 5.13
N ALA A 547 6.49 -11.36 4.31
CA ALA A 547 5.58 -12.47 4.64
C ALA A 547 5.53 -13.55 3.55
#